data_AF-A0A2E8QYH4-F1
#
_entry.id   AF-A0A2E8QYH4-F1
#
_cell.length_a   1.000
_cell.length_b   1.000
_cell.length_c   1.000
_cell.angle_alpha   90.00
_cell.angle_beta   90.00
_cell.angle_gamma   90.00
#
_symmetry.space_group_name_H-M   'P 1'
#
loop_
_entity.id
_entity.type
_entity.pdbx_description
1 polymer ?
#
loop_
_entity_poly.entity_id
_entity_poly.type
_entity_poly.pdbx_seq_one_letter_code
_entity_poly.pdbx_strand_id
1 'polypeptide(L)'
;MTQEQRAAADPLASVWVTASAGTGKTKVLTDRVLRLLLSGTEPGHILCLTFTRAAAAEMAIRITGTLGDWTTASDFILDDALRALLARQPEGAEFRRARSLFAEVLDTPGGMKILTIHAFCQSLLRRFPLEAGIAPHFAVADERTQRELLHEAQSRLFRHARLDQDETLAAALAAITAQLGEDRFADLMGEWTGARGRLQDRLAGRDDGAHLAATAARLLGVKKGENAEAAVRDACVEAAFARDELLRAAEALDGGSKTDIARAGLIA
;
A
#
# COMPACT_ATOMS: atom_id res chain seq x y z
N MET A 1 29.78 -13.62 -6.55
CA MET A 1 28.70 -13.74 -5.55
C MET A 1 29.26 -14.21 -4.22
N THR A 2 28.79 -13.63 -3.11
CA THR A 2 29.06 -14.15 -1.76
C THR A 2 28.38 -15.51 -1.55
N GLN A 3 28.74 -16.25 -0.50
CA GLN A 3 28.11 -17.53 -0.18
C GLN A 3 26.61 -17.38 0.11
N GLU A 4 26.21 -16.34 0.84
CA GLU A 4 24.81 -16.03 1.15
C GLU A 4 24.00 -15.73 -0.11
N GLN A 5 24.56 -14.94 -1.04
CA GLN A 5 23.91 -14.65 -2.32
C GLN A 5 23.70 -15.92 -3.15
N ARG A 6 24.64 -16.88 -3.09
CA ARG A 6 24.52 -18.17 -3.78
C ARG A 6 23.41 -19.03 -3.18
N ALA A 7 23.34 -19.11 -1.86
CA ALA A 7 22.27 -19.82 -1.17
C ALA A 7 20.90 -19.19 -1.47
N ALA A 8 20.82 -17.86 -1.50
CA ALA A 8 19.58 -17.15 -1.84
C ALA A 8 19.15 -17.35 -3.31
N ALA A 9 20.11 -17.51 -4.22
CA ALA A 9 19.85 -17.78 -5.63
C ALA A 9 19.62 -19.27 -5.95
N ASP A 10 19.68 -20.18 -4.97
CA ASP A 10 19.43 -21.61 -5.17
C ASP A 10 17.94 -21.88 -5.45
N PRO A 11 17.56 -22.32 -6.67
CA PRO A 11 16.17 -22.57 -7.04
C PRO A 11 15.41 -23.56 -6.15
N LEU A 12 16.12 -24.49 -5.49
CA LEU A 12 15.51 -25.57 -4.69
C LEU A 12 15.12 -25.13 -3.27
N ALA A 13 15.61 -23.98 -2.81
CA ALA A 13 15.33 -23.46 -1.48
C ALA A 13 14.23 -22.40 -1.49
N SER A 14 13.32 -22.43 -0.50
CA SER A 14 12.47 -21.27 -0.18
C SER A 14 13.26 -20.31 0.69
N VAL A 15 13.46 -19.08 0.22
CA VAL A 15 14.37 -18.12 0.87
C VAL A 15 13.69 -16.78 1.10
N TRP A 16 13.88 -16.24 2.30
CA TRP A 16 13.60 -14.85 2.61
C TRP A 16 14.91 -14.05 2.62
N VAL A 17 14.99 -13.00 1.80
CA VAL A 17 16.19 -12.17 1.67
C VAL A 17 15.95 -10.80 2.30
N THR A 18 16.53 -10.55 3.48
CA THR A 18 16.65 -9.21 4.05
C THR A 18 17.91 -8.54 3.54
N ALA A 19 17.80 -7.37 2.92
CA ALA A 19 18.99 -6.64 2.49
C ALA A 19 18.75 -5.14 2.43
N SER A 20 19.76 -4.34 2.80
CA SER A 20 19.75 -2.88 2.68
C SER A 20 19.77 -2.40 1.23
N ALA A 21 19.54 -1.11 0.97
CA ALA A 21 19.70 -0.56 -0.38
C ALA A 21 21.13 -0.83 -0.91
N GLY A 22 21.26 -1.11 -2.21
CA GLY A 22 22.59 -1.31 -2.84
C GLY A 22 23.26 -2.67 -2.63
N THR A 23 22.70 -3.60 -1.85
CA THR A 23 23.34 -4.90 -1.53
C THR A 23 23.15 -6.02 -2.58
N GLY A 24 22.61 -5.68 -3.76
CA GLY A 24 22.51 -6.61 -4.88
C GLY A 24 21.28 -7.55 -4.87
N LYS A 25 20.21 -7.24 -4.14
CA LYS A 25 18.95 -8.02 -4.14
C LYS A 25 18.44 -8.34 -5.54
N THR A 26 18.42 -7.33 -6.41
CA THR A 26 17.97 -7.47 -7.79
C THR A 26 18.86 -8.44 -8.58
N LYS A 27 20.17 -8.43 -8.33
CA LYS A 27 21.10 -9.37 -8.94
C LYS A 27 20.85 -10.80 -8.44
N VAL A 28 20.67 -11.00 -7.14
CA VAL A 28 20.32 -12.33 -6.57
C VAL A 28 19.03 -12.87 -7.20
N LEU A 29 18.00 -12.04 -7.33
CA LEU A 29 16.72 -12.44 -7.93
C LEU A 29 16.89 -12.79 -9.42
N THR A 30 17.64 -11.98 -10.17
CA THR A 30 17.95 -12.24 -11.58
C THR A 30 18.73 -13.54 -11.76
N ASP A 31 19.80 -13.71 -10.97
CA ASP A 31 20.64 -14.91 -11.00
C ASP A 31 19.81 -16.18 -10.66
N ARG A 32 18.84 -16.07 -9.73
CA ARG A 32 17.89 -17.14 -9.43
C ARG A 32 17.01 -17.52 -10.63
N VAL A 33 16.46 -16.53 -11.35
CA VAL A 33 15.65 -16.78 -12.54
C VAL A 33 16.49 -17.43 -13.65
N LEU A 34 17.71 -16.94 -13.88
CA LEU A 34 18.62 -17.52 -14.86
C LEU A 34 18.98 -18.98 -14.52
N ARG A 35 19.20 -19.29 -13.23
CA ARG A 35 19.42 -20.68 -12.76
C ARG A 35 18.21 -21.57 -13.00
N LEU A 36 16.98 -21.09 -12.74
CA LEU A 36 15.74 -21.82 -13.07
C LEU A 36 15.66 -22.15 -14.57
N LEU A 37 15.93 -21.18 -15.42
CA LEU A 37 15.90 -21.35 -16.88
C LEU A 37 16.97 -22.35 -17.37
N LEU A 38 18.20 -22.25 -16.84
CA LEU A 38 19.28 -23.19 -17.14
C LEU A 38 18.96 -24.61 -16.67
N SER A 39 18.25 -24.77 -15.55
CA SER A 39 17.79 -26.07 -15.05
C SER A 39 16.67 -26.70 -15.90
N GLY A 40 16.23 -26.03 -16.97
CA GLY A 40 15.20 -26.54 -17.88
C GLY A 40 13.78 -26.09 -17.54
N THR A 41 13.60 -25.17 -16.59
CA THR A 41 12.27 -24.60 -16.32
C THR A 41 11.84 -23.76 -17.53
N GLU A 42 10.64 -24.02 -18.06
CA GLU A 42 10.07 -23.23 -19.13
C GLU A 42 9.84 -21.77 -18.68
N PRO A 43 10.16 -20.76 -19.49
CA PRO A 43 10.02 -19.35 -19.07
C PRO A 43 8.60 -18.98 -18.61
N GLY A 44 7.58 -19.60 -19.20
CA GLY A 44 6.17 -19.39 -18.83
C GLY A 44 5.78 -19.94 -17.45
N HIS A 45 6.58 -20.84 -16.87
CA HIS A 45 6.37 -21.44 -15.56
C HIS A 45 7.04 -20.65 -14.42
N ILE A 46 7.77 -19.58 -14.74
CA ILE A 46 8.41 -18.72 -13.74
C ILE A 46 7.54 -17.47 -13.52
N LEU A 47 6.99 -17.34 -12.31
CA LEU A 47 6.24 -16.17 -11.88
C LEU A 47 7.11 -15.27 -10.99
N CYS A 48 7.37 -14.05 -11.45
CA CYS A 48 8.07 -13.03 -10.68
C CYS A 48 7.15 -11.83 -10.44
N LEU A 49 6.90 -11.53 -9.17
CA LEU A 49 6.02 -10.44 -8.75
C LEU A 49 6.82 -9.27 -8.17
N THR A 50 6.41 -8.05 -8.49
CA THR A 50 6.99 -6.83 -7.93
C THR A 50 5.93 -5.78 -7.63
N PHE A 51 6.32 -4.68 -6.98
CA PHE A 51 5.41 -3.61 -6.61
C PHE A 51 5.14 -2.63 -7.76
N THR A 52 6.17 -2.28 -8.54
CA THR A 52 6.08 -1.24 -9.56
C THR A 52 6.26 -1.80 -10.97
N ARG A 53 5.62 -1.16 -11.95
CA ARG A 53 5.80 -1.50 -13.37
C ARG A 53 7.25 -1.27 -13.82
N ALA A 54 7.90 -0.23 -13.29
CA ALA A 54 9.30 0.07 -13.57
C ALA A 54 10.24 -1.07 -13.13
N ALA A 55 10.06 -1.60 -11.91
CA ALA A 55 10.87 -2.73 -11.43
C ALA A 55 10.63 -4.01 -12.25
N ALA A 56 9.39 -4.23 -12.71
CA ALA A 56 9.07 -5.36 -13.58
C ALA A 56 9.82 -5.23 -14.92
N ALA A 57 9.75 -4.06 -15.54
CA ALA A 57 10.45 -3.77 -16.79
C ALA A 57 11.97 -3.86 -16.64
N GLU A 58 12.54 -3.27 -15.58
CA GLU A 58 13.98 -3.33 -15.29
C GLU A 58 14.46 -4.80 -15.18
N MET A 59 13.71 -5.63 -14.45
CA MET A 59 14.07 -7.03 -14.27
C MET A 59 13.96 -7.81 -15.58
N ALA A 60 12.92 -7.56 -16.39
CA ALA A 60 12.78 -8.17 -17.71
C ALA A 60 13.94 -7.81 -18.63
N ILE A 61 14.29 -6.53 -18.71
CA ILE A 61 15.43 -6.01 -19.51
C ILE A 61 16.74 -6.67 -19.07
N ARG A 62 16.97 -6.80 -17.76
CA ARG A 62 18.20 -7.40 -17.24
C ARG A 62 18.32 -8.88 -17.62
N ILE A 63 17.23 -9.64 -17.48
CA ILE A 63 17.21 -11.06 -17.84
C ILE A 63 17.42 -11.24 -19.35
N THR A 64 16.64 -10.54 -20.17
CA THR A 64 16.76 -10.66 -21.64
C THR A 64 18.10 -10.16 -22.16
N GLY A 65 18.67 -9.10 -21.56
CA GLY A 65 20.01 -8.63 -21.85
C GLY A 65 21.07 -9.69 -21.58
N THR A 66 21.04 -10.33 -20.40
CA THR A 66 21.99 -11.40 -20.07
C THR A 66 21.86 -12.60 -21.00
N LEU A 67 20.64 -13.00 -21.36
CA LEU A 67 20.41 -14.08 -22.31
C LEU A 67 20.88 -13.73 -23.74
N GLY A 68 20.71 -12.47 -24.16
CA GLY A 68 21.23 -11.95 -25.42
C GLY A 68 22.76 -12.00 -25.48
N ASP A 69 23.42 -11.60 -24.39
CA ASP A 69 24.87 -11.67 -24.26
C ASP A 69 25.36 -13.11 -24.39
N TRP A 70 24.71 -14.07 -23.73
CA TRP A 70 25.07 -15.50 -23.82
C TRP A 70 24.95 -16.07 -25.23
N THR A 71 23.99 -15.57 -26.00
CA THR A 71 23.74 -16.07 -27.37
C THR A 71 24.93 -15.77 -28.29
N THR A 72 25.53 -14.58 -28.15
CA THR A 72 26.58 -14.08 -29.06
C THR A 72 28.00 -14.16 -28.47
N ALA A 73 28.13 -14.41 -27.17
CA ALA A 73 29.42 -14.54 -26.49
C ALA A 73 30.27 -15.68 -27.08
N SER A 74 31.59 -15.49 -27.08
CA SER A 74 32.55 -16.57 -27.32
C SER A 74 32.46 -17.62 -26.21
N ASP A 75 32.89 -18.86 -26.49
CA ASP A 75 32.83 -19.93 -25.50
C ASP A 75 33.60 -19.61 -24.21
N PHE A 76 34.72 -18.88 -24.31
CA PHE A 76 35.48 -18.42 -23.15
C PHE A 76 34.69 -17.44 -22.27
N ILE A 77 34.00 -16.47 -22.88
CA ILE A 77 33.20 -15.49 -22.13
C ILE A 77 31.96 -16.16 -21.52
N LEU A 78 31.31 -17.04 -22.28
CA LEU A 78 30.15 -17.79 -21.81
C LEU A 78 30.52 -18.73 -20.67
N ASP A 79 31.66 -19.41 -20.76
CA ASP A 79 32.20 -20.27 -19.69
C ASP A 79 32.41 -19.48 -18.39
N ASP A 80 33.05 -18.30 -18.44
CA ASP A 80 33.21 -17.45 -17.25
C ASP A 80 31.87 -17.00 -16.66
N ALA A 81 30.93 -16.56 -17.51
CA ALA A 81 29.61 -16.12 -17.07
C ALA A 81 28.81 -17.26 -16.41
N LEU A 82 28.82 -18.46 -16.99
CA LEU A 82 28.13 -19.63 -16.44
C LEU A 82 28.79 -20.12 -15.16
N ARG A 83 30.13 -20.13 -15.07
CA ARG A 83 30.85 -20.42 -13.82
C ARG A 83 30.49 -19.46 -12.71
N ALA A 84 30.47 -18.16 -13.01
CA ALA A 84 30.11 -17.12 -12.05
C ALA A 84 28.67 -17.28 -11.57
N LEU A 85 27.74 -17.63 -12.47
CA LEU A 85 26.34 -17.85 -12.17
C LEU A 85 26.11 -19.14 -11.38
N LEU A 86 26.68 -20.28 -11.78
CA LEU A 86 26.43 -21.61 -11.21
C LEU A 86 27.31 -21.90 -9.98
N ALA A 87 28.42 -21.20 -9.84
CA ALA A 87 29.48 -21.45 -8.86
C ALA A 87 30.09 -22.86 -8.95
N ARG A 88 30.08 -23.45 -10.15
CA ARG A 88 30.74 -24.71 -10.50
C ARG A 88 31.14 -24.71 -11.98
N GLN A 89 31.86 -25.75 -12.40
CA GLN A 89 32.13 -26.04 -13.80
C GLN A 89 30.80 -26.25 -14.56
N PRO A 90 30.52 -25.49 -15.64
CA PRO A 90 29.36 -25.72 -16.48
C PRO A 90 29.55 -26.98 -17.34
N GLU A 91 28.46 -27.70 -17.56
CA GLU A 91 28.40 -28.89 -18.40
C GLU A 91 28.08 -28.52 -19.86
N GLY A 92 28.50 -29.35 -20.82
CA GLY A 92 28.29 -29.09 -22.24
C GLY A 92 26.81 -28.90 -22.65
N ALA A 93 25.87 -29.52 -21.92
CA ALA A 93 24.44 -29.30 -22.11
C ALA A 93 24.00 -27.87 -21.72
N GLU A 94 24.62 -27.29 -20.69
CA GLU A 94 24.29 -25.96 -20.18
C GLU A 94 24.73 -24.86 -21.15
N PHE A 95 25.84 -25.04 -21.87
CA PHE A 95 26.24 -24.12 -22.95
C PHE A 95 25.19 -24.06 -24.06
N ARG A 96 24.71 -25.22 -24.52
CA ARG A 96 23.67 -25.30 -25.56
C ARG A 96 22.37 -24.65 -25.07
N ARG A 97 21.98 -24.94 -23.83
CA ARG A 97 20.80 -24.34 -23.19
C ARG A 97 20.95 -22.82 -23.09
N ALA A 98 22.07 -22.33 -22.58
CA ALA A 98 22.32 -20.89 -22.43
C ALA A 98 22.16 -20.13 -23.76
N ARG A 99 22.64 -20.72 -24.87
CA ARG A 99 22.51 -20.16 -26.21
C ARG A 99 21.09 -20.23 -26.79
N SER A 100 20.26 -21.18 -26.37
CA SER A 100 18.86 -21.29 -26.84
C SER A 100 17.89 -20.45 -26.03
N LEU A 101 18.20 -20.16 -24.77
CA LEU A 101 17.28 -19.52 -23.83
C LEU A 101 16.77 -18.15 -24.28
N PHE A 102 17.57 -17.35 -25.00
CA PHE A 102 17.10 -16.05 -25.50
C PHE A 102 15.93 -16.22 -26.48
N ALA A 103 16.05 -17.13 -27.44
CA ALA A 103 15.00 -17.43 -28.40
C ALA A 103 13.77 -18.03 -27.70
N GLU A 104 13.97 -18.98 -26.79
CA GLU A 104 12.85 -19.59 -26.03
C GLU A 104 12.06 -18.56 -25.23
N VAL A 105 12.74 -17.59 -24.61
CA VAL A 105 12.06 -16.50 -23.86
C VAL A 105 11.27 -15.58 -24.79
N LEU A 106 11.79 -15.27 -25.99
CA LEU A 106 11.08 -14.46 -26.98
C LEU A 106 9.87 -15.19 -27.56
N ASP A 107 9.98 -16.49 -27.79
CA ASP A 107 8.93 -17.33 -28.38
C ASP A 107 7.90 -17.81 -27.35
N THR A 108 8.13 -17.54 -26.05
CA THR A 108 7.20 -17.94 -24.99
C THR A 108 5.85 -17.23 -25.16
N PRO A 109 4.72 -17.96 -25.29
CA PRO A 109 3.40 -17.36 -25.44
C PRO A 109 3.02 -16.44 -24.27
N GLY A 110 2.78 -15.17 -24.59
CA GLY A 110 2.49 -14.13 -23.60
C GLY A 110 3.70 -13.77 -22.71
N GLY A 111 4.91 -14.15 -23.10
CA GLY A 111 6.17 -13.84 -22.46
C GLY A 111 6.36 -14.44 -21.06
N MET A 112 7.57 -14.23 -20.53
CA MET A 112 7.90 -14.53 -19.14
C MET A 112 7.02 -13.73 -18.18
N LYS A 113 6.55 -14.34 -17.08
CA LYS A 113 5.58 -13.73 -16.17
C LYS A 113 6.27 -12.84 -15.12
N ILE A 114 6.81 -11.72 -15.58
CA ILE A 114 7.36 -10.65 -14.74
C ILE A 114 6.31 -9.55 -14.63
N LEU A 115 5.58 -9.52 -13.51
CA LEU A 115 4.37 -8.71 -13.37
C LEU A 115 4.38 -7.91 -12.07
N THR A 116 3.56 -6.87 -12.02
CA THR A 116 3.17 -6.31 -10.72
C THR A 116 2.16 -7.23 -10.04
N ILE A 117 2.05 -7.15 -8.71
CA ILE A 117 1.00 -7.87 -7.96
C ILE A 117 -0.39 -7.57 -8.55
N HIS A 118 -0.69 -6.30 -8.84
CA HIS A 118 -1.97 -5.91 -9.45
C HIS A 118 -2.20 -6.53 -10.82
N ALA A 119 -1.19 -6.54 -11.70
CA ALA A 119 -1.32 -7.14 -13.02
C ALA A 119 -1.53 -8.66 -12.96
N PHE A 120 -0.86 -9.33 -12.00
CA PHE A 120 -1.10 -10.75 -11.73
C PHE A 120 -2.53 -11.01 -11.25
N CYS A 121 -3.02 -10.27 -10.25
CA CYS A 121 -4.38 -10.42 -9.75
C CYS A 121 -5.42 -10.15 -10.85
N GLN A 122 -5.22 -9.12 -11.67
CA GLN A 122 -6.12 -8.84 -12.80
C GLN A 122 -6.12 -9.95 -13.84
N SER A 123 -4.95 -10.53 -14.16
CA SER A 123 -4.85 -11.69 -15.05
C SER A 123 -5.61 -12.90 -14.50
N LEU A 124 -5.49 -13.15 -13.20
CA LEU A 124 -6.18 -14.25 -12.53
C LEU A 124 -7.71 -14.05 -12.57
N LEU A 125 -8.19 -12.86 -12.22
CA LEU A 125 -9.61 -12.51 -12.26
C LEU A 125 -10.20 -12.60 -13.67
N ARG A 126 -9.44 -12.24 -14.71
CA ARG A 126 -9.87 -12.39 -16.11
C ARG A 126 -9.95 -13.85 -16.55
N ARG A 127 -9.14 -14.73 -15.97
CA ARG A 127 -9.14 -16.15 -16.30
C ARG A 127 -10.25 -16.93 -15.59
N PHE A 128 -10.66 -16.47 -14.41
CA PHE A 128 -11.68 -17.10 -13.56
C PHE A 128 -12.74 -16.09 -13.07
N PRO A 129 -13.43 -15.37 -13.97
CA PRO A 129 -14.34 -14.30 -13.57
C PRO A 129 -15.60 -14.83 -12.87
N LEU A 130 -16.11 -16.00 -13.28
CA LEU A 130 -17.30 -16.60 -12.71
C LEU A 130 -17.07 -17.08 -11.28
N GLU A 131 -15.93 -17.73 -11.05
CA GLU A 131 -15.48 -18.18 -9.72
C GLU A 131 -15.24 -17.01 -8.78
N ALA A 132 -14.79 -15.86 -9.31
CA ALA A 132 -14.62 -14.63 -8.56
C ALA A 132 -15.92 -13.83 -8.38
N GLY A 133 -17.05 -14.28 -8.94
CA GLY A 133 -18.34 -13.58 -8.84
C GLY A 133 -18.38 -12.23 -9.57
N ILE A 134 -17.55 -12.05 -10.61
CA ILE A 134 -17.47 -10.82 -11.40
C ILE A 134 -17.86 -11.06 -12.86
N ALA A 135 -18.22 -9.98 -13.56
CA ALA A 135 -18.53 -10.05 -14.98
C ALA A 135 -17.28 -10.45 -15.81
N PRO A 136 -17.40 -11.35 -16.82
CA PRO A 136 -16.27 -11.76 -17.67
C PRO A 136 -15.55 -10.61 -18.39
N HIS A 137 -16.27 -9.53 -18.70
CA HIS A 137 -15.74 -8.34 -19.38
C HIS A 137 -15.56 -7.15 -18.44
N PHE A 138 -15.17 -7.40 -17.19
CA PHE A 138 -14.93 -6.31 -16.24
C PHE A 138 -13.81 -5.38 -16.72
N ALA A 139 -13.99 -4.09 -16.43
CA ALA A 139 -12.97 -3.08 -16.59
C ALA A 139 -12.50 -2.61 -15.20
N VAL A 140 -11.22 -2.27 -15.10
CA VAL A 140 -10.69 -1.61 -13.90
C VAL A 140 -11.09 -0.15 -13.99
N ALA A 141 -11.88 0.33 -13.03
CA ALA A 141 -12.28 1.72 -12.98
C ALA A 141 -11.05 2.63 -12.76
N ASP A 142 -10.95 3.68 -13.58
CA ASP A 142 -9.97 4.74 -13.36
C ASP A 142 -10.39 5.63 -12.18
N GLU A 143 -9.49 6.50 -11.71
CA GLU A 143 -9.75 7.34 -10.53
C GLU A 143 -10.96 8.27 -10.71
N ARG A 144 -11.24 8.70 -11.94
CA ARG A 144 -12.39 9.56 -12.24
C ARG A 144 -13.69 8.76 -12.13
N THR A 145 -13.75 7.60 -12.78
CA THR A 145 -14.90 6.68 -12.74
C THR A 145 -15.16 6.20 -11.32
N GLN A 146 -14.10 5.92 -10.55
CA GLN A 146 -14.24 5.57 -9.13
C GLN A 146 -14.91 6.70 -8.33
N ARG A 147 -14.48 7.94 -8.52
CA ARG A 147 -15.11 9.11 -7.86
C ARG A 147 -16.57 9.29 -8.27
N GLU A 148 -16.87 9.17 -9.55
CA GLU A 148 -18.24 9.27 -10.09
C GLU A 148 -19.15 8.19 -9.49
N LEU A 149 -18.72 6.93 -9.47
CA LEU A 149 -19.48 5.82 -8.90
C LEU A 149 -19.73 6.00 -7.39
N LEU A 150 -18.74 6.50 -6.64
CA LEU A 150 -18.89 6.78 -5.22
C LEU A 150 -19.88 7.92 -4.97
N HIS A 151 -19.81 9.01 -5.74
CA HIS A 151 -20.76 10.11 -5.64
C HIS A 151 -22.19 9.67 -5.99
N GLU A 152 -22.34 8.80 -7.00
CA GLU A 152 -23.63 8.20 -7.33
C GLU A 152 -24.16 7.33 -6.19
N ALA A 153 -23.31 6.50 -5.58
CA ALA A 153 -23.69 5.67 -4.43
C ALA A 153 -24.14 6.53 -3.23
N GLN A 154 -23.43 7.63 -2.94
CA GLN A 154 -23.83 8.60 -1.91
C GLN A 154 -25.18 9.24 -2.24
N SER A 155 -25.39 9.66 -3.49
CA SER A 155 -26.66 10.24 -3.95
C SER A 155 -27.84 9.28 -3.80
N ARG A 156 -27.61 7.97 -4.07
CA ARG A 156 -28.60 6.91 -3.85
C ARG A 156 -28.92 6.73 -2.37
N LEU A 157 -27.92 6.76 -1.49
CA LEU A 157 -28.11 6.67 -0.04
C LEU A 157 -28.99 7.81 0.49
N PHE A 158 -28.72 9.05 0.08
CA PHE A 158 -29.53 10.20 0.48
C PHE A 158 -30.97 10.10 -0.01
N ARG A 159 -31.16 9.63 -1.25
CA ARG A 159 -32.48 9.40 -1.81
C ARG A 159 -33.24 8.34 -1.02
N HIS A 160 -32.58 7.23 -0.70
CA HIS A 160 -33.14 6.14 0.12
C HIS A 160 -33.59 6.65 1.49
N ALA A 161 -32.73 7.40 2.19
CA ALA A 161 -33.06 7.98 3.49
C ALA A 161 -34.29 8.91 3.44
N ARG A 162 -34.48 9.67 2.35
CA ARG A 162 -35.61 10.62 2.22
C ARG A 162 -36.90 9.98 1.70
N LEU A 163 -36.81 9.05 0.76
CA LEU A 163 -37.97 8.51 0.03
C LEU A 163 -38.46 7.17 0.58
N ASP A 164 -37.55 6.29 1.01
CA ASP A 164 -37.89 4.92 1.41
C ASP A 164 -38.15 4.79 2.92
N GLN A 165 -38.35 5.93 3.62
CA GLN A 165 -38.73 6.01 5.03
C GLN A 165 -37.79 5.31 6.03
N ASP A 166 -36.49 5.22 5.74
CA ASP A 166 -35.51 4.88 6.79
C ASP A 166 -35.32 6.09 7.71
N GLU A 167 -36.24 6.24 8.67
CA GLU A 167 -36.25 7.33 9.64
C GLU A 167 -34.96 7.37 10.47
N THR A 168 -34.35 6.21 10.73
CA THR A 168 -33.12 6.10 11.51
C THR A 168 -31.95 6.68 10.72
N LEU A 169 -31.80 6.26 9.46
CA LEU A 169 -30.77 6.79 8.57
C LEU A 169 -30.99 8.28 8.27
N ALA A 170 -32.24 8.70 8.07
CA ALA A 170 -32.57 10.10 7.86
C ALA A 170 -32.19 10.98 9.05
N ALA A 171 -32.52 10.54 10.27
CA ALA A 171 -32.14 11.22 11.50
C ALA A 171 -30.62 11.28 11.69
N ALA A 172 -29.90 10.18 11.42
CA ALA A 172 -28.45 10.13 11.50
C ALA A 172 -27.78 11.09 10.50
N LEU A 173 -28.23 11.09 9.23
CA LEU A 173 -27.73 12.01 8.21
C LEU A 173 -28.02 13.47 8.58
N ALA A 174 -29.25 13.76 9.05
CA ALA A 174 -29.63 15.09 9.50
C ALA A 174 -28.72 15.59 10.63
N ALA A 175 -28.43 14.75 11.63
CA ALA A 175 -27.54 15.08 12.74
C ALA A 175 -26.12 15.40 12.27
N ILE A 176 -25.57 14.60 11.34
CA ILE A 176 -24.22 14.83 10.78
C ILE A 176 -24.20 16.14 9.96
N THR A 177 -25.17 16.35 9.07
CA THR A 177 -25.25 17.58 8.25
C THR A 177 -25.51 18.85 9.06
N ALA A 178 -26.19 18.75 10.21
CA ALA A 178 -26.40 19.91 11.09
C ALA A 178 -25.11 20.34 11.81
N GLN A 179 -24.23 19.38 12.12
CA GLN A 179 -22.93 19.66 12.77
C GLN A 179 -21.85 20.05 11.76
N LEU A 180 -21.91 19.50 10.56
CA LEU A 180 -20.94 19.68 9.48
C LEU A 180 -21.65 20.39 8.34
N GLY A 181 -21.34 21.68 8.15
CA GLY A 181 -21.79 22.43 6.98
C GLY A 181 -21.52 21.67 5.67
N GLU A 182 -22.32 21.97 4.64
CA GLU A 182 -22.48 21.16 3.42
C GLU A 182 -21.15 20.72 2.77
N ASP A 183 -20.18 21.62 2.66
CA ASP A 183 -18.86 21.31 2.09
C ASP A 183 -18.07 20.26 2.90
N ARG A 184 -18.12 20.33 4.23
CA ARG A 184 -17.40 19.41 5.13
C ARG A 184 -18.02 18.02 5.16
N PHE A 185 -19.30 17.91 4.82
CA PHE A 185 -19.99 16.63 4.77
C PHE A 185 -19.46 15.74 3.63
N ALA A 186 -19.27 16.31 2.44
CA ALA A 186 -18.76 15.57 1.28
C ALA A 186 -17.34 15.03 1.53
N ASP A 187 -16.48 15.85 2.13
CA ASP A 187 -15.12 15.45 2.52
C ASP A 187 -15.14 14.29 3.52
N LEU A 188 -15.98 14.38 4.56
CA LEU A 188 -16.11 13.32 5.57
C LEU A 188 -16.58 12.00 4.94
N MET A 189 -17.56 12.05 4.04
CA MET A 189 -18.02 10.86 3.32
C MET A 189 -16.92 10.25 2.45
N GLY A 190 -16.08 11.09 1.82
CA GLY A 190 -14.88 10.66 1.11
C GLY A 190 -13.90 9.93 2.03
N GLU A 191 -13.59 10.50 3.19
CA GLU A 191 -12.71 9.91 4.20
C GLU A 191 -13.23 8.57 4.72
N TRP A 192 -14.51 8.50 5.08
CA TRP A 192 -15.17 7.28 5.56
C TRP A 192 -15.16 6.21 4.48
N THR A 193 -15.44 6.57 3.24
CA THR A 193 -15.38 5.64 2.11
C THR A 193 -13.95 5.14 1.90
N GLY A 194 -12.94 5.99 2.03
CA GLY A 194 -11.53 5.59 1.98
C GLY A 194 -11.12 4.67 3.12
N ALA A 195 -11.69 4.87 4.31
CA ALA A 195 -11.42 4.07 5.50
C ALA A 195 -12.36 2.86 5.67
N ARG A 196 -13.29 2.62 4.74
CA ARG A 196 -14.41 1.67 4.87
C ARG A 196 -14.01 0.28 5.34
N GLY A 197 -12.90 -0.28 4.86
CA GLY A 197 -12.42 -1.60 5.29
C GLY A 197 -12.05 -1.62 6.78
N ARG A 198 -11.28 -0.62 7.23
CA ARG A 198 -10.92 -0.47 8.66
C ARG A 198 -12.15 -0.22 9.53
N LEU A 199 -13.12 0.55 9.03
CA LEU A 199 -14.39 0.78 9.71
C LEU A 199 -15.17 -0.53 9.82
N GLN A 200 -15.34 -1.26 8.72
CA GLN A 200 -16.05 -2.53 8.70
C GLN A 200 -15.40 -3.55 9.65
N ASP A 201 -14.08 -3.67 9.68
CA ASP A 201 -13.39 -4.57 10.63
C ASP A 201 -13.60 -4.17 12.10
N ARG A 202 -13.69 -2.87 12.39
CA ARG A 202 -13.93 -2.35 13.74
C ARG A 202 -15.40 -2.49 14.17
N LEU A 203 -16.31 -2.44 13.20
CA LEU A 203 -17.77 -2.56 13.38
C LEU A 203 -18.24 -4.01 13.35
N ALA A 204 -17.50 -4.90 12.70
CA ALA A 204 -17.85 -6.31 12.55
C ALA A 204 -18.05 -6.99 13.91
N GLY A 205 -19.28 -7.42 14.17
CA GLY A 205 -19.67 -8.12 15.40
C GLY A 205 -19.91 -7.21 16.62
N ARG A 206 -19.97 -5.88 16.45
CA ARG A 206 -20.24 -4.90 17.52
C ARG A 206 -21.28 -3.90 17.06
N ASP A 207 -22.54 -4.31 17.16
CA ASP A 207 -23.69 -3.57 16.65
C ASP A 207 -24.27 -2.58 17.67
N ASP A 208 -23.43 -1.98 18.50
CA ASP A 208 -23.85 -0.97 19.46
C ASP A 208 -23.06 0.33 19.27
N GLY A 209 -23.77 1.39 18.85
CA GLY A 209 -23.22 2.75 18.79
C GLY A 209 -22.59 3.20 20.13
N ALA A 210 -22.98 2.57 21.24
CA ALA A 210 -22.37 2.74 22.55
C ALA A 210 -20.89 2.32 22.60
N HIS A 211 -20.51 1.22 21.96
CA HIS A 211 -19.11 0.77 21.95
C HIS A 211 -18.22 1.67 21.10
N LEU A 212 -18.74 2.15 19.97
CA LEU A 212 -18.06 3.16 19.16
C LEU A 212 -17.87 4.45 19.93
N ALA A 213 -18.93 4.96 20.57
CA ALA A 213 -18.86 6.16 21.39
C ALA A 213 -17.85 6.00 22.54
N ALA A 214 -17.85 4.86 23.23
CA ALA A 214 -16.89 4.58 24.30
C ALA A 214 -15.45 4.47 23.78
N THR A 215 -15.24 3.87 22.61
CA THR A 215 -13.92 3.76 21.99
C THR A 215 -13.41 5.13 21.53
N ALA A 216 -14.26 5.93 20.91
CA ALA A 216 -13.94 7.31 20.51
C ALA A 216 -13.61 8.17 21.74
N ALA A 217 -14.45 8.10 22.79
CA ALA A 217 -14.22 8.81 24.05
C ALA A 217 -12.86 8.44 24.66
N ARG A 218 -12.54 7.14 24.74
CA ARG A 218 -11.23 6.66 25.22
C ARG A 218 -10.05 7.17 24.38
N LEU A 219 -10.18 7.18 23.05
CA LEU A 219 -9.13 7.66 22.15
C LEU A 219 -8.92 9.18 22.26
N LEU A 220 -10.00 9.93 22.47
CA LEU A 220 -9.98 11.38 22.62
C LEU A 220 -9.68 11.83 24.07
N GLY A 221 -9.55 10.88 25.01
CA GLY A 221 -9.36 11.18 26.43
C GLY A 221 -10.59 11.74 27.13
N VAL A 222 -11.77 11.66 26.51
CA VAL A 222 -13.03 12.15 27.06
C VAL A 222 -13.56 11.17 28.11
N LYS A 223 -13.82 11.66 29.31
CA LYS A 223 -14.39 10.90 30.42
C LYS A 223 -15.88 10.64 30.17
N LYS A 224 -16.38 9.52 30.69
CA LYS A 224 -17.81 9.17 30.58
C LYS A 224 -18.66 10.21 31.32
N GLY A 225 -19.56 10.89 30.60
CA GLY A 225 -20.45 11.92 31.15
C GLY A 225 -19.87 13.34 31.12
N GLU A 226 -18.68 13.52 30.56
CA GLU A 226 -18.07 14.84 30.35
C GLU A 226 -18.85 15.57 29.24
N ASN A 227 -19.32 16.79 29.55
CA ASN A 227 -19.94 17.67 28.57
C ASN A 227 -18.98 18.84 28.27
N ALA A 228 -19.24 19.56 27.17
CA ALA A 228 -18.35 20.63 26.72
C ALA A 228 -18.09 21.68 27.81
N GLU A 229 -19.11 22.04 28.59
CA GLU A 229 -19.00 23.01 29.69
C GLU A 229 -18.13 22.49 30.85
N ALA A 230 -18.26 21.21 31.21
CA ALA A 230 -17.43 20.57 32.22
C ALA A 230 -15.97 20.46 31.77
N ALA A 231 -15.72 20.10 30.50
CA ALA A 231 -14.37 20.05 29.96
C ALA A 231 -13.70 21.43 29.95
N VAL A 232 -14.42 22.49 29.58
CA VAL A 232 -13.91 23.87 29.65
C VAL A 232 -13.62 24.27 31.09
N ARG A 233 -14.53 23.98 32.02
CA ARG A 233 -14.34 24.27 33.45
C ARG A 233 -13.13 23.55 34.03
N ASP A 234 -12.97 22.26 33.74
CA ASP A 234 -11.84 21.45 34.18
C ASP A 234 -10.52 21.94 33.56
N ALA A 235 -10.54 22.45 32.33
CA ALA A 235 -9.37 23.08 31.71
C ALA A 235 -9.03 24.45 32.32
N CYS A 236 -10.00 25.11 32.96
CA CYS A 236 -9.85 26.43 33.55
C CYS A 236 -9.58 26.42 35.07
N VAL A 237 -9.44 25.25 35.72
CA VAL A 237 -9.04 25.20 37.14
C VAL A 237 -7.57 25.59 37.30
N GLU A 238 -7.21 26.29 38.39
CA GLU A 238 -5.84 26.78 38.58
C GLU A 238 -4.77 25.67 38.59
N ALA A 239 -5.15 24.43 38.91
CA ALA A 239 -4.24 23.29 38.86
C ALA A 239 -3.97 22.75 37.43
N ALA A 240 -4.75 23.17 36.43
CA ALA A 240 -4.63 22.71 35.04
C ALA A 240 -3.56 23.46 34.24
N PHE A 241 -3.06 24.57 34.76
CA PHE A 241 -1.99 25.37 34.14
C PHE A 241 -1.05 25.91 35.21
N ALA A 242 0.22 26.12 34.86
CA ALA A 242 1.20 26.66 35.78
C ALA A 242 0.97 28.17 36.00
N ARG A 243 -0.06 28.52 36.77
CA ARG A 243 -0.52 29.90 37.00
C ARG A 243 0.63 30.85 37.35
N ASP A 244 1.48 30.47 38.29
CA ASP A 244 2.60 31.31 38.72
C ASP A 244 3.64 31.50 37.61
N GLU A 245 3.84 30.51 36.74
CA GLU A 245 4.75 30.62 35.59
C GLU A 245 4.14 31.47 34.48
N LEU A 246 2.83 31.35 34.25
CA LEU A 246 2.09 32.18 33.30
C LEU A 246 2.06 33.65 33.75
N LEU A 247 1.88 33.92 35.04
CA LEU A 247 1.96 35.28 35.59
C LEU A 247 3.38 35.86 35.47
N ARG A 248 4.43 35.07 35.76
CA ARG A 248 5.82 35.49 35.50
C ARG A 248 6.09 35.73 34.01
N ALA A 249 5.51 34.93 33.14
CA ALA A 249 5.61 35.13 31.69
C ALA A 249 4.88 36.40 31.26
N ALA A 250 3.69 36.69 31.82
CA ALA A 250 2.97 37.93 31.57
C ALA A 250 3.78 39.16 32.02
N GLU A 251 4.39 39.12 33.21
CA GLU A 251 5.28 40.17 33.71
C GLU A 251 6.51 40.37 32.79
N ALA A 252 7.10 39.29 32.28
CA ALA A 252 8.22 39.38 31.35
C ALA A 252 7.81 39.95 29.98
N LEU A 253 6.58 39.67 29.53
CA LEU A 253 6.02 40.15 28.26
C LEU A 253 5.54 41.61 28.33
N ASP A 254 5.19 42.12 29.51
CA ASP A 254 4.70 43.49 29.72
C ASP A 254 5.76 44.57 29.41
N GLY A 255 7.05 44.20 29.46
CA GLY A 255 8.16 45.05 29.02
C GLY A 255 8.56 44.90 27.54
N GLY A 256 7.81 44.10 26.76
CA GLY A 256 8.17 43.68 25.41
C GLY A 256 7.61 44.56 24.28
N SER A 257 7.46 43.96 23.10
CA SER A 257 6.87 44.62 21.94
C SER A 257 5.36 44.84 22.11
N LYS A 258 4.74 45.64 21.22
CA LYS A 258 3.27 45.86 21.22
C LYS A 258 2.47 44.54 21.18
N THR A 259 3.00 43.51 20.52
CA THR A 259 2.37 42.17 20.45
C THR A 259 2.53 41.42 21.76
N ASP A 260 3.63 41.62 22.46
CA ASP A 260 3.91 40.96 23.75
C ASP A 260 3.04 41.55 24.85
N ILE A 261 2.88 42.88 24.90
CA ILE A 261 1.96 43.57 25.82
C ILE A 261 0.51 43.11 25.59
N ALA A 262 0.08 42.98 24.33
CA ALA A 262 -1.26 42.47 24.02
C ALA A 262 -1.48 41.02 24.47
N ARG A 263 -0.43 40.19 24.45
CA ARG A 263 -0.45 38.80 24.97
C ARG A 263 -0.39 38.76 26.49
N ALA A 264 0.39 39.64 27.13
CA ALA A 264 0.44 39.78 28.58
C ALA A 264 -0.95 40.09 29.15
N GLY A 265 -1.69 41.02 28.53
CA GLY A 265 -3.07 41.35 28.92
C GLY A 265 -4.12 40.27 28.66
N LEU A 266 -3.82 39.23 27.87
CA LEU A 266 -4.70 38.06 27.72
C LEU A 266 -4.41 36.98 28.77
N ILE A 267 -3.23 37.00 29.38
CA ILE A 267 -2.78 36.02 30.39
C ILE A 267 -3.11 36.50 31.81
N ALA A 268 -3.03 37.81 32.06
CA ALA A 268 -3.36 38.46 33.34
C ALA A 268 -4.88 38.52 33.59
#